data_AF-A0A258LKM6-F1
#
_entry.id   AF-A0A258LKM6-F1
#
_cell.length_a   1.000
_cell.length_b   1.000
_cell.length_c   1.000
_cell.angle_alpha   90.00
_cell.angle_beta   90.00
_cell.angle_gamma   90.00
#
_symmetry.space_group_name_H-M   'P 1'
#
loop_
_entity.id
_entity.type
_entity.pdbx_description
1 polymer ?
#
loop_
_entity_poly.entity_id
_entity_poly.type
_entity_poly.pdbx_seq_one_letter_code
_entity_poly.pdbx_strand_id
1 'polypeptide(L)'
;MGNYGIVIYDVDAVFAVNTDIGAFLISDMLINPNTRAANHYFTQCFFDSTKSSDCVTIQGAGTKQQLNFNACWFASAGKLTGGNIEACGLRVFDTGLYQDIIFSGCKFYNNSGSGVLSEAKNWDAAFSGCNFFANGASAVTNKYGFFWAPAAVSSLGPNLSACRF
;
A
#
# COMPACT_ATOMS: atom_id res chain seq x y z
N MET A 1 -19.71 -10.64 -7.41
CA MET A 1 -19.34 -9.50 -6.55
C MET A 1 -17.89 -9.72 -6.16
N GLY A 2 -17.00 -8.76 -6.38
CA GLY A 2 -15.61 -8.88 -5.98
C GLY A 2 -15.48 -8.60 -4.47
N ASN A 3 -14.66 -9.38 -3.77
CA ASN A 3 -14.48 -9.24 -2.33
C ASN A 3 -13.18 -8.48 -2.02
N TYR A 4 -13.20 -7.74 -0.91
CA TYR A 4 -12.01 -7.24 -0.22
C TYR A 4 -11.63 -8.19 0.92
N GLY A 5 -10.37 -8.21 1.32
CA GLY A 5 -9.93 -8.91 2.53
C GLY A 5 -10.32 -8.15 3.80
N ILE A 6 -9.66 -7.02 4.04
CA ILE A 6 -9.95 -6.11 5.15
C ILE A 6 -10.44 -4.77 4.59
N VAL A 7 -11.47 -4.21 5.23
CA VAL A 7 -11.94 -2.85 4.93
C VAL A 7 -12.00 -2.03 6.21
N ILE A 8 -11.33 -0.88 6.20
CA ILE A 8 -11.19 0.04 7.32
C ILE A 8 -11.74 1.40 6.88
N TYR A 9 -12.81 1.86 7.52
CA TYR A 9 -13.37 3.19 7.31
C TYR A 9 -12.94 4.11 8.46
N ASP A 10 -13.83 4.41 9.40
CA ASP A 10 -13.55 5.26 10.55
C ASP A 10 -13.28 4.41 11.79
N VAL A 11 -12.07 3.83 11.86
CA VAL A 11 -11.67 2.88 12.91
C VAL A 11 -10.53 3.46 13.74
N ASP A 12 -10.65 3.34 15.06
CA ASP A 12 -9.70 3.93 16.01
C ASP A 12 -8.45 3.10 16.29
N ALA A 13 -8.50 1.78 16.05
CA ALA A 13 -7.35 0.90 16.16
C ALA A 13 -7.59 -0.44 15.44
N VAL A 14 -6.53 -0.97 14.84
CA VAL A 14 -6.49 -2.33 14.29
C VAL A 14 -5.13 -2.91 14.63
N PHE A 15 -5.12 -4.14 15.14
CA PHE A 15 -3.89 -4.88 15.41
C PHE A 15 -3.99 -6.25 14.74
N ALA A 16 -3.04 -6.56 13.87
CA ALA A 16 -2.94 -7.86 13.22
C ALA A 16 -1.50 -8.36 13.20
N VAL A 17 -1.33 -9.65 13.45
CA VAL A 17 -0.03 -10.31 13.57
C VAL A 17 -0.09 -11.64 12.83
N ASN A 18 0.94 -11.97 12.04
CA ASN A 18 1.07 -13.28 11.40
C ASN A 18 -0.19 -13.71 10.63
N THR A 19 -0.81 -12.78 9.92
CA THR A 19 -2.06 -13.02 9.19
C THR A 19 -1.80 -12.99 7.69
N ASP A 20 -2.34 -13.99 6.99
CA ASP A 20 -2.37 -14.03 5.53
C ASP A 20 -3.72 -13.52 5.03
N ILE A 21 -3.68 -12.52 4.15
CA ILE A 21 -4.82 -11.84 3.56
C ILE A 21 -4.55 -11.81 2.05
N GLY A 22 -5.02 -12.82 1.34
CA GLY A 22 -4.70 -12.94 -0.07
C GLY A 22 -5.75 -13.63 -0.93
N ALA A 23 -5.51 -13.63 -2.23
CA ALA A 23 -6.40 -14.14 -3.28
C ALA A 23 -7.74 -13.39 -3.39
N PHE A 24 -7.80 -12.13 -2.98
CA PHE A 24 -9.00 -11.31 -3.09
C PHE A 24 -9.17 -10.75 -4.50
N LEU A 25 -10.42 -10.74 -4.99
CA LEU A 25 -10.69 -10.27 -6.35
C LEU A 25 -10.39 -8.78 -6.50
N ILE A 26 -10.67 -7.97 -5.48
CA ILE A 26 -10.48 -6.51 -5.55
C ILE A 26 -9.14 -6.11 -4.95
N SER A 27 -9.03 -6.13 -3.62
CA SER A 27 -7.85 -5.71 -2.87
C SER A 27 -7.78 -6.48 -1.57
N ASP A 28 -6.59 -6.75 -1.07
CA ASP A 28 -6.39 -7.44 0.20
C ASP A 28 -6.75 -6.51 1.37
N MET A 29 -6.50 -5.21 1.23
CA MET A 29 -6.89 -4.20 2.21
C MET A 29 -7.29 -2.87 1.58
N LEU A 30 -8.43 -2.34 2.02
CA LEU A 30 -8.83 -0.96 1.77
C LEU A 30 -8.87 -0.16 3.09
N ILE A 31 -8.13 0.94 3.15
CA ILE A 31 -8.24 1.97 4.19
C ILE A 31 -8.84 3.23 3.55
N ASN A 32 -10.05 3.60 3.98
CA ASN A 32 -10.85 4.65 3.36
C ASN A 32 -11.71 5.44 4.40
N PRO A 33 -11.09 6.10 5.40
CA PRO A 33 -11.83 6.90 6.38
C PRO A 33 -12.55 8.09 5.74
N ASN A 34 -13.73 8.42 6.27
CA ASN A 34 -14.39 9.70 6.01
C ASN A 34 -13.89 10.78 6.98
N THR A 35 -13.63 10.37 8.23
CA THR A 35 -13.19 11.23 9.33
C THR A 35 -11.76 10.88 9.74
N ARG A 36 -11.53 9.66 10.23
CA ARG A 36 -10.22 9.25 10.75
C ARG A 36 -10.05 7.74 10.83
N ALA A 37 -8.90 7.26 10.38
CA ALA A 37 -8.36 5.94 10.69
C ALA A 37 -7.03 6.12 11.44
N ALA A 38 -6.92 5.55 12.64
CA ALA A 38 -5.80 5.80 13.54
C ALA A 38 -5.29 4.53 14.24
N ASN A 39 -4.03 4.54 14.69
CA ASN A 39 -3.45 3.49 15.55
C ASN A 39 -3.56 2.09 14.95
N HIS A 40 -3.16 1.92 13.69
CA HIS A 40 -3.18 0.62 13.05
C HIS A 40 -1.78 0.03 13.02
N TYR A 41 -1.66 -1.21 13.47
CA TYR A 41 -0.39 -1.91 13.52
C TYR A 41 -0.54 -3.31 12.93
N PHE A 42 0.10 -3.52 11.80
CA PHE A 42 0.17 -4.78 11.08
C PHE A 42 1.60 -5.28 11.14
N THR A 43 1.82 -6.49 11.64
CA THR A 43 3.17 -7.05 11.64
C THR A 43 3.21 -8.49 11.18
N GLN A 44 4.21 -8.80 10.36
CA GLN A 44 4.41 -10.14 9.79
C GLN A 44 3.17 -10.63 9.02
N CYS A 45 2.41 -9.70 8.41
CA CYS A 45 1.25 -10.03 7.60
C CYS A 45 1.62 -10.18 6.12
N PHE A 46 0.83 -10.97 5.40
CA PHE A 46 0.90 -11.14 3.96
C PHE A 46 -0.34 -10.52 3.33
N PHE A 47 -0.12 -9.64 2.36
CA PHE A 47 -1.10 -9.11 1.44
C PHE A 47 -0.72 -9.62 0.05
N ASP A 48 -1.34 -10.69 -0.41
CA ASP A 48 -0.89 -11.42 -1.58
C ASP A 48 -2.00 -11.69 -2.61
N SER A 49 -1.67 -11.43 -3.87
CA SER A 49 -2.41 -11.90 -5.04
C SER A 49 -3.82 -11.33 -5.15
N THR A 50 -3.94 -10.18 -5.80
CA THR A 50 -5.21 -9.59 -6.19
C THR A 50 -5.52 -9.80 -7.67
N LYS A 51 -6.79 -9.60 -8.08
CA LYS A 51 -7.16 -9.58 -9.50
C LYS A 51 -7.24 -8.16 -10.05
N SER A 52 -8.10 -7.30 -9.50
CA SER A 52 -8.46 -6.04 -10.15
C SER A 52 -7.79 -4.79 -9.59
N SER A 53 -7.34 -4.79 -8.33
CA SER A 53 -6.72 -3.63 -7.67
C SER A 53 -5.41 -4.01 -6.97
N ASP A 54 -4.88 -3.08 -6.19
CA ASP A 54 -3.65 -3.18 -5.43
C ASP A 54 -3.78 -4.12 -4.22
N CYS A 55 -2.67 -4.64 -3.69
CA CYS A 55 -2.73 -5.41 -2.44
C CYS A 55 -3.28 -4.56 -1.30
N VAL A 56 -2.69 -3.38 -1.08
CA VAL A 56 -3.20 -2.40 -0.12
C VAL A 56 -3.49 -1.06 -0.79
N THR A 57 -4.70 -0.56 -0.57
CA THR A 57 -5.14 0.76 -1.02
C THR A 57 -5.40 1.67 0.17
N ILE A 58 -4.77 2.85 0.18
CA ILE A 58 -5.00 3.89 1.18
C ILE A 58 -5.54 5.13 0.48
N GLN A 59 -6.75 5.54 0.87
CA GLN A 59 -7.49 6.67 0.30
C GLN A 59 -8.43 7.29 1.34
N GLY A 60 -9.41 8.07 0.89
CA GLY A 60 -10.46 8.63 1.71
C GLY A 60 -10.16 10.05 2.18
N ALA A 61 -11.22 10.83 2.37
CA ALA A 61 -11.12 12.25 2.74
C ALA A 61 -10.63 12.45 4.18
N GLY A 62 -10.80 11.45 5.04
CA GLY A 62 -10.40 11.50 6.44
C GLY A 62 -8.88 11.50 6.64
N THR A 63 -8.48 11.70 7.89
CA THR A 63 -7.08 11.62 8.32
C THR A 63 -6.66 10.17 8.49
N LYS A 64 -5.54 9.78 7.88
CA LYS A 64 -4.88 8.49 8.11
C LYS A 64 -3.66 8.77 8.98
N GLN A 65 -3.65 8.27 10.20
CA GLN A 65 -2.60 8.58 11.16
C GLN A 65 -2.06 7.33 11.85
N GLN A 66 -0.76 7.29 12.12
CA GLN A 66 -0.15 6.24 12.95
C GLN A 66 -0.45 4.84 12.39
N LEU A 67 -0.22 4.68 11.09
CA LEU A 67 -0.35 3.39 10.41
C LEU A 67 1.04 2.75 10.32
N ASN A 68 1.21 1.58 10.90
CA ASN A 68 2.48 0.89 10.96
C ASN A 68 2.38 -0.50 10.33
N PHE A 69 3.24 -0.73 9.34
CA PHE A 69 3.46 -2.03 8.71
C PHE A 69 4.88 -2.49 9.02
N ASN A 70 5.02 -3.57 9.77
CA ASN A 70 6.32 -4.08 10.22
C ASN A 70 6.54 -5.52 9.76
N ALA A 71 7.58 -5.75 8.95
CA ALA A 71 7.92 -7.04 8.34
C ALA A 71 6.77 -7.66 7.52
N CYS A 72 5.93 -6.83 6.89
CA CYS A 72 4.82 -7.28 6.05
C CYS A 72 5.25 -7.52 4.60
N TRP A 73 4.51 -8.35 3.88
CA TRP A 73 4.69 -8.62 2.45
C TRP A 73 3.50 -8.10 1.65
N PHE A 74 3.79 -7.40 0.56
CA PHE A 74 2.85 -6.85 -0.41
C PHE A 74 3.22 -7.44 -1.78
N ALA A 75 2.52 -8.49 -2.19
CA ALA A 75 2.97 -9.36 -3.26
C ALA A 75 1.91 -9.68 -4.30
N SER A 76 2.37 -9.89 -5.54
CA SER A 76 1.56 -10.46 -6.61
C SER A 76 0.29 -9.68 -6.95
N ALA A 77 0.23 -8.37 -6.69
CA ALA A 77 -0.92 -7.55 -7.05
C ALA A 77 -1.22 -7.66 -8.54
N GLY A 78 -2.49 -7.94 -8.87
CA GLY A 78 -2.97 -8.11 -10.24
C GLY A 78 -2.43 -9.33 -10.98
N LYS A 79 -1.84 -10.32 -10.29
CA LYS A 79 -1.30 -11.54 -10.91
C LYS A 79 -2.31 -12.66 -11.05
N LEU A 80 -3.50 -12.56 -10.44
CA LEU A 80 -4.58 -13.52 -10.70
C LEU A 80 -4.95 -13.53 -12.18
N THR A 81 -5.47 -14.66 -12.68
CA THR A 81 -5.76 -14.84 -14.11
C THR A 81 -6.68 -13.75 -14.67
N GLY A 82 -6.22 -13.06 -15.71
CA GLY A 82 -6.88 -11.90 -16.30
C GLY A 82 -6.87 -10.67 -15.38
N GLY A 83 -5.83 -10.55 -14.55
CA GLY A 83 -5.67 -9.48 -13.57
C GLY A 83 -5.18 -8.16 -14.17
N ASN A 84 -5.26 -7.12 -13.36
CA ASN A 84 -4.88 -5.76 -13.70
C ASN A 84 -3.35 -5.66 -13.76
N ILE A 85 -2.84 -5.37 -14.95
CA ILE A 85 -1.39 -5.25 -15.17
C ILE A 85 -0.76 -4.02 -14.49
N GLU A 86 -1.57 -3.07 -14.05
CA GLU A 86 -1.12 -1.86 -13.34
C GLU A 86 -1.24 -1.96 -11.81
N ALA A 87 -1.74 -3.09 -11.28
CA ALA A 87 -1.95 -3.25 -9.85
C ALA A 87 -0.64 -3.20 -9.05
N CYS A 88 -0.63 -2.41 -7.99
CA CYS A 88 0.55 -2.15 -7.16
C CYS A 88 0.51 -2.92 -5.83
N GLY A 89 1.67 -3.10 -5.19
CA GLY A 89 1.70 -3.66 -3.83
C GLY A 89 1.06 -2.71 -2.82
N LEU A 90 1.33 -1.41 -2.93
CA LEU A 90 0.68 -0.35 -2.18
C LEU A 90 0.31 0.79 -3.12
N ARG A 91 -0.94 1.24 -3.05
CA ARG A 91 -1.38 2.47 -3.71
C ARG A 91 -1.92 3.49 -2.71
N VAL A 92 -1.46 4.72 -2.85
CA VAL A 92 -1.85 5.85 -2.01
C VAL A 92 -2.35 6.99 -2.90
N PHE A 93 -3.61 7.40 -2.68
CA PHE A 93 -4.25 8.44 -3.47
C PHE A 93 -4.06 9.83 -2.86
N ASP A 94 -4.15 10.90 -3.65
CA ASP A 94 -4.10 12.28 -3.16
C ASP A 94 -5.42 12.72 -2.49
N THR A 95 -5.73 12.11 -1.34
CA THR A 95 -6.98 12.35 -0.60
C THR A 95 -6.70 12.49 0.90
N GLY A 96 -7.34 13.46 1.53
CA GLY A 96 -7.23 13.71 2.97
C GLY A 96 -5.80 14.04 3.45
N LEU A 97 -5.51 13.68 4.70
CA LEU A 97 -4.20 13.86 5.33
C LEU A 97 -3.56 12.52 5.67
N TYR A 98 -2.23 12.48 5.62
CA TYR A 98 -1.41 11.34 6.03
C TYR A 98 -0.39 11.82 7.04
N GLN A 99 -0.31 11.14 8.19
CA GLN A 99 0.53 11.54 9.32
C GLN A 99 1.14 10.30 9.97
N ASP A 100 2.45 10.31 10.20
CA ASP A 100 3.15 9.22 10.89
C ASP A 100 2.85 7.82 10.31
N ILE A 101 3.13 7.65 9.01
CA ILE A 101 2.95 6.38 8.31
C ILE A 101 4.28 5.64 8.24
N ILE A 102 4.36 4.43 8.77
CA ILE A 102 5.63 3.71 8.91
C ILE A 102 5.57 2.35 8.20
N PHE A 103 6.56 2.10 7.36
CA PHE A 103 6.85 0.80 6.77
C PHE A 103 8.27 0.39 7.18
N SER A 104 8.38 -0.68 7.97
CA SER A 104 9.65 -1.18 8.48
C SER A 104 9.87 -2.63 8.03
N GLY A 105 11.01 -2.93 7.41
CA GLY A 105 11.38 -4.29 7.01
C GLY A 105 10.40 -4.96 6.03
N CYS A 106 9.57 -4.19 5.33
CA CYS A 106 8.53 -4.72 4.45
C CYS A 106 9.11 -5.17 3.10
N LYS A 107 8.41 -6.09 2.43
CA LYS A 107 8.73 -6.53 1.07
C LYS A 107 7.61 -6.18 0.11
N PHE A 108 7.96 -5.55 -1.00
CA PHE A 108 7.07 -5.29 -2.12
C PHE A 108 7.58 -6.10 -3.30
N TYR A 109 6.85 -7.15 -3.68
CA TYR A 109 7.42 -8.21 -4.51
C TYR A 109 6.50 -8.67 -5.63
N ASN A 110 7.03 -8.75 -6.86
CA ASN A 110 6.34 -9.36 -8.00
C ASN A 110 4.94 -8.79 -8.29
N ASN A 111 4.72 -7.51 -7.99
CA ASN A 111 3.49 -6.84 -8.36
C ASN A 111 3.45 -6.60 -9.88
N SER A 112 2.27 -6.67 -10.49
CA SER A 112 2.12 -6.43 -11.93
C SER A 112 2.58 -5.02 -12.31
N GLY A 113 2.14 -4.02 -11.53
CA GLY A 113 2.62 -2.64 -11.51
C GLY A 113 3.65 -2.39 -10.41
N SER A 114 3.67 -1.18 -9.86
CA SER A 114 4.71 -0.75 -8.94
C SER A 114 4.69 -1.52 -7.61
N GLY A 115 5.83 -1.58 -6.91
CA GLY A 115 5.83 -2.00 -5.51
C GLY A 115 5.02 -1.02 -4.65
N VAL A 116 5.34 0.27 -4.77
CA VAL A 116 4.56 1.38 -4.19
C VAL A 116 4.29 2.42 -5.26
N LEU A 117 3.04 2.90 -5.32
CA LEU A 117 2.61 4.08 -6.07
C LEU A 117 1.92 5.07 -5.12
N SER A 118 2.51 6.25 -4.93
CA SER A 118 1.90 7.31 -4.13
C SER A 118 1.70 8.58 -4.96
N GLU A 119 0.46 9.04 -5.02
CA GLU A 119 0.03 10.29 -5.65
C GLU A 119 -0.13 11.42 -4.60
N ALA A 120 0.00 11.10 -3.31
CA ALA A 120 -0.29 12.00 -2.20
C ALA A 120 0.71 13.15 -2.07
N LYS A 121 0.19 14.37 -1.91
CA LYS A 121 0.99 15.60 -1.69
C LYS A 121 1.51 15.75 -0.25
N ASN A 122 0.84 15.17 0.73
CA ASN A 122 1.21 15.27 2.14
C ASN A 122 1.56 13.88 2.67
N TRP A 123 2.45 13.17 1.99
CA TRP A 123 2.78 11.78 2.31
C TRP A 123 3.87 11.73 3.40
N ASP A 124 3.46 12.04 4.63
CA ASP A 124 4.29 11.87 5.83
C ASP A 124 4.48 10.38 6.14
N ALA A 125 5.41 9.78 5.41
CA ALA A 125 5.69 8.36 5.49
C ALA A 125 7.19 8.06 5.57
N ALA A 126 7.55 7.02 6.31
CA ALA A 126 8.90 6.50 6.40
C ALA A 126 8.94 5.03 5.95
N PHE A 127 9.86 4.72 5.05
CA PHE A 127 10.21 3.37 4.64
C PHE A 127 11.63 3.08 5.14
N SER A 128 11.76 2.08 6.02
CA SER A 128 13.04 1.67 6.59
C SER A 128 13.29 0.20 6.32
N GLY A 129 14.46 -0.15 5.76
CA GLY A 129 14.86 -1.54 5.54
C GLY A 129 13.92 -2.31 4.59
N CYS A 130 13.14 -1.61 3.76
CA CYS A 130 12.18 -2.24 2.86
C CYS A 130 12.86 -2.75 1.58
N ASN A 131 12.32 -3.79 0.98
CA ASN A 131 12.81 -4.37 -0.26
C ASN A 131 11.75 -4.28 -1.36
N PHE A 132 12.06 -3.59 -2.44
CA PHE A 132 11.24 -3.46 -3.65
C PHE A 132 11.88 -4.30 -4.74
N PHE A 133 11.28 -5.44 -5.12
CA PHE A 133 11.92 -6.36 -6.06
C PHE A 133 10.93 -6.99 -7.04
N ALA A 134 11.37 -7.14 -8.30
CA ALA A 134 10.60 -7.76 -9.38
C ALA A 134 9.22 -7.15 -9.66
N ASN A 135 9.02 -5.87 -9.33
CA ASN A 135 7.76 -5.16 -9.59
C ASN A 135 7.72 -4.58 -11.01
N GLY A 136 6.52 -4.41 -11.57
CA GLY A 136 6.32 -3.68 -12.82
C GLY A 136 6.58 -4.49 -14.08
N ALA A 137 6.77 -5.81 -13.98
CA ALA A 137 7.07 -6.66 -15.14
C ALA A 137 5.95 -6.64 -16.20
N SER A 138 4.71 -6.39 -15.78
CA SER A 138 3.52 -6.45 -16.63
C SER A 138 2.90 -5.09 -16.96
N ALA A 139 3.14 -4.06 -16.13
CA ALA A 139 2.60 -2.72 -16.33
C ALA A 139 3.04 -2.09 -17.65
N VAL A 140 2.36 -1.05 -18.09
CA VAL A 140 2.74 -0.18 -19.20
C VAL A 140 3.27 1.14 -18.67
N THR A 141 2.64 1.69 -17.63
CA THR A 141 2.93 3.04 -17.13
C THR A 141 3.56 3.06 -15.74
N ASN A 142 3.25 2.10 -14.87
CA ASN A 142 3.73 2.07 -13.48
C ASN A 142 4.80 1.00 -13.24
N LYS A 143 5.94 1.07 -13.95
CA LYS A 143 7.03 0.09 -13.86
C LYS A 143 8.11 0.48 -12.84
N TYR A 144 7.78 0.55 -11.56
CA TYR A 144 8.72 1.02 -10.54
C TYR A 144 8.79 0.11 -9.32
N GLY A 145 9.96 0.05 -8.67
CA GLY A 145 10.03 -0.48 -7.30
C GLY A 145 9.21 0.39 -6.35
N PHE A 146 9.49 1.69 -6.38
CA PHE A 146 8.80 2.73 -5.63
C PHE A 146 8.61 3.95 -6.52
N PHE A 147 7.41 4.53 -6.55
CA PHE A 147 7.12 5.75 -7.28
C PHE A 147 6.30 6.73 -6.44
N TRP A 148 6.80 7.96 -6.34
CA TRP A 148 6.12 9.07 -5.70
C TRP A 148 5.92 10.19 -6.73
N ALA A 149 4.66 10.52 -7.00
CA ALA A 149 4.25 11.44 -8.05
C ALA A 149 3.15 12.40 -7.55
N PRO A 150 3.50 13.34 -6.64
CA PRO A 150 2.55 14.33 -6.16
C PRO A 150 2.20 15.32 -7.27
N ALA A 151 0.94 15.75 -7.34
CA ALA A 151 0.49 16.70 -8.37
C ALA A 151 0.91 18.18 -8.12
N ALA A 152 1.76 18.49 -7.11
CA ALA A 152 2.17 19.87 -6.76
C ALA A 152 3.63 19.99 -6.26
N VAL A 153 4.20 21.21 -6.28
CA VAL A 153 5.65 21.52 -6.24
C VAL A 153 6.26 21.70 -4.83
N SER A 154 5.52 21.48 -3.75
CA SER A 154 6.05 21.57 -2.38
C SER A 154 5.37 20.57 -1.45
N SER A 155 5.71 19.30 -1.61
CA SER A 155 5.14 18.19 -0.84
C SER A 155 6.18 17.60 0.10
N LEU A 156 5.78 17.31 1.35
CA LEU A 156 6.57 16.43 2.21
C LEU A 156 6.55 15.03 1.57
N GLY A 157 7.74 14.59 1.17
CA GLY A 157 7.93 13.29 0.55
C GLY A 157 8.23 12.20 1.55
N PRO A 158 8.07 10.94 1.12
CA PRO A 158 8.44 9.81 1.95
C PRO A 158 9.94 9.84 2.24
N ASN A 159 10.32 9.49 3.47
CA ASN A 159 11.70 9.21 3.83
C ASN A 159 12.03 7.74 3.53
N LEU A 160 12.99 7.47 2.66
CA LEU A 160 13.45 6.11 2.34
C LEU A 160 14.85 5.90 2.90
N SER A 161 15.01 4.95 3.81
CA SER A 161 16.27 4.67 4.50
C SER A 161 16.58 3.17 4.49
N ALA A 162 17.82 2.81 4.17
CA ALA A 162 18.27 1.41 4.06
C ALA A 162 17.37 0.51 3.18
N CYS A 163 16.65 1.10 2.21
CA CYS A 163 15.81 0.37 1.28
C CYS A 163 16.61 -0.23 0.12
N ARG A 164 16.14 -1.35 -0.42
CA ARG A 164 16.67 -2.00 -1.63
C ARG A 164 15.66 -1.91 -2.77
N PHE A 165 16.13 -1.63 -3.98
CA PHE A 165 15.36 -1.54 -5.22
C PHE A 165 15.86 -2.53 -6.28
#